data_AF-A0A847XD91-F1
#
_entry.id   AF-A0A847XD91-F1
#
_cell.length_a   1.000
_cell.length_b   1.000
_cell.length_c   1.000
_cell.angle_alpha   90.00
_cell.angle_beta   90.00
_cell.angle_gamma   90.00
#
_symmetry.space_group_name_H-M   'P 1'
#
loop_
_entity.id
_entity.type
_entity.pdbx_description
1 polymer ?
#
loop_
_entity_poly.entity_id
_entity_poly.type
_entity_poly.pdbx_seq_one_letter_code
_entity_poly.pdbx_strand_id
1 'polypeptide(L)'
;MYSPTYGKVSYEKMIDIIKDFIKKSPESTYNISVGTDSQNFDYTKVVVVIAIHRIGNGGIFFYDAKTVKKINNISQKLFYETSNSLDIAMKLSETLEREKIDFGISIHVDAGKKGQTSKLIPEIVGWIKACGFCCETKPNSYAASSIADRYTK
;
A
#
# COMPACT_ATOMS: atom_id res chain seq x y z
N MET A 1 -6.82 -11.28 3.68
CA MET A 1 -5.55 -10.92 3.03
C MET A 1 -4.73 -12.17 2.79
N TYR A 2 -3.75 -12.11 1.89
CA TYR A 2 -2.82 -13.20 1.58
C TYR A 2 -1.38 -12.72 1.78
N SER A 3 -0.52 -13.57 2.33
CA SER A 3 0.93 -13.36 2.40
C SER A 3 1.64 -14.53 1.72
N PRO A 4 2.70 -14.32 0.92
CA PRO A 4 3.49 -15.41 0.36
C PRO A 4 4.09 -16.34 1.42
N THR A 5 4.38 -15.82 2.61
CA THR A 5 5.01 -16.58 3.70
C THR A 5 3.99 -17.30 4.58
N TYR A 6 2.82 -16.70 4.80
CA TYR A 6 1.84 -17.19 5.78
C TYR A 6 0.51 -17.67 5.18
N GLY A 7 0.35 -17.58 3.86
CA GLY A 7 -0.90 -17.91 3.17
C GLY A 7 -2.02 -16.93 3.48
N LYS A 8 -3.27 -17.42 3.51
CA LYS A 8 -4.45 -16.59 3.80
C LYS A 8 -4.52 -16.27 5.28
N VAL A 9 -4.62 -14.97 5.60
CA VAL A 9 -4.70 -14.46 6.97
C VAL A 9 -5.86 -13.47 7.12
N SER A 10 -6.48 -13.45 8.31
CA SER A 10 -7.41 -12.39 8.69
C SER A 10 -6.66 -11.07 8.92
N TYR A 11 -7.40 -9.98 9.08
CA TYR A 11 -6.80 -8.68 9.39
C TYR A 11 -6.11 -8.72 10.76
N GLU A 12 -6.75 -9.29 11.76
CA GLU A 12 -6.24 -9.44 13.13
C GLU A 12 -4.96 -10.28 13.13
N LYS A 13 -4.97 -11.41 12.41
CA LYS A 13 -3.79 -12.26 12.30
C LYS A 13 -2.63 -11.58 11.58
N MET A 14 -2.92 -10.72 10.59
CA MET A 14 -1.90 -9.90 9.95
C MET A 14 -1.23 -8.96 10.97
N ILE A 15 -2.00 -8.30 11.83
CA ILE A 15 -1.47 -7.41 12.88
C ILE A 15 -0.56 -8.19 13.84
N ASP A 16 -0.97 -9.39 14.27
CA ASP A 16 -0.13 -10.24 15.10
C ASP A 16 1.21 -10.58 14.42
N ILE A 17 1.18 -10.91 13.14
CA ILE A 17 2.40 -11.21 12.37
C ILE A 17 3.30 -9.97 12.26
N ILE A 18 2.72 -8.77 12.06
CA ILE A 18 3.47 -7.51 12.01
C ILE A 18 4.15 -7.27 13.37
N LYS A 19 3.42 -7.44 14.48
CA LYS A 19 3.96 -7.33 15.84
C LYS A 19 5.11 -8.28 16.06
N ASP A 20 4.94 -9.55 15.70
CA ASP A 20 5.99 -10.57 15.84
C ASP A 20 7.21 -10.27 14.96
N PHE A 21 7.00 -9.72 13.76
CA PHE A 21 8.08 -9.30 12.88
C PHE A 21 8.89 -8.13 13.46
N ILE A 22 8.23 -7.14 14.06
CA ILE A 22 8.89 -6.00 14.72
C ILE A 22 9.61 -6.45 16.00
N LYS A 23 8.95 -7.25 16.85
CA LYS A 23 9.53 -7.77 18.11
C LYS A 23 10.82 -8.56 17.94
N LYS A 24 11.03 -9.20 16.78
CA LYS A 24 12.28 -9.91 16.49
C LYS A 24 13.50 -9.00 16.43
N SER A 25 13.33 -7.71 16.12
CA SER A 25 14.42 -6.73 16.11
C SER A 25 13.86 -5.33 16.38
N PRO A 26 13.56 -4.99 17.64
CA PRO A 26 12.87 -3.74 17.99
C PRO A 26 13.72 -2.49 17.70
N GLU A 27 15.05 -2.59 17.81
CA GLU A 27 15.99 -1.49 17.53
C GLU A 27 16.21 -1.20 16.04
N SER A 28 15.55 -1.96 15.14
CA SER A 28 15.64 -1.74 13.70
C SER A 28 14.69 -0.63 13.25
N THR A 29 15.05 0.03 12.14
CA THR A 29 14.14 0.95 11.45
C THR A 29 13.20 0.17 10.52
N TYR A 30 11.91 0.52 10.56
CA TYR A 30 10.88 -0.09 9.72
C TYR A 30 10.17 0.98 8.89
N ASN A 31 9.90 0.64 7.63
CA ASN A 31 9.00 1.40 6.78
C ASN A 31 7.72 0.58 6.55
N ILE A 32 6.58 1.14 6.94
CA ILE A 32 5.26 0.59 6.63
C ILE A 32 4.72 1.32 5.41
N SER A 33 4.39 0.57 4.37
CA SER A 33 3.96 1.10 3.08
C SER A 33 2.64 0.49 2.67
N VAL A 34 1.70 1.32 2.22
CA VAL A 34 0.42 0.87 1.65
C VAL A 34 0.35 1.34 0.20
N GLY A 35 0.01 0.46 -0.72
CA GLY A 35 -0.13 0.82 -2.13
C GLY A 35 -1.19 -0.02 -2.80
N THR A 36 -1.86 0.57 -3.79
CA THR A 36 -2.84 -0.12 -4.62
C THR A 36 -2.45 0.04 -6.07
N ASP A 37 -2.60 -1.04 -6.84
CA ASP A 37 -2.52 -1.01 -8.30
C ASP A 37 -3.79 -1.63 -8.89
N SER A 38 -4.09 -1.29 -10.15
CA SER A 38 -5.21 -1.90 -10.85
C SER A 38 -4.93 -2.15 -12.34
N GLN A 39 -5.41 -3.30 -12.83
CA GLN A 39 -5.27 -3.70 -14.23
C GLN A 39 -6.63 -3.96 -14.88
N ASN A 40 -6.80 -3.51 -16.12
CA ASN A 40 -8.04 -3.67 -16.87
C ASN A 40 -8.04 -4.95 -17.70
N PHE A 41 -9.13 -5.70 -17.58
CA PHE A 41 -9.57 -6.84 -18.39
C PHE A 41 -10.99 -6.52 -18.89
N ASP A 42 -11.93 -7.47 -18.87
CA ASP A 42 -13.37 -7.21 -18.99
C ASP A 42 -13.94 -6.50 -17.75
N TYR A 43 -13.21 -6.56 -16.65
CA TYR A 43 -13.40 -5.85 -15.40
C TYR A 43 -12.08 -5.17 -14.99
N THR A 44 -12.07 -4.36 -13.94
CA THR A 44 -10.80 -3.87 -13.35
C THR A 44 -10.44 -4.73 -12.15
N LYS A 45 -9.29 -5.40 -12.21
CA LYS A 45 -8.70 -6.13 -11.08
C LYS A 45 -7.91 -5.15 -10.24
N VAL A 46 -8.19 -5.07 -8.95
CA VAL A 46 -7.57 -4.13 -8.02
C VAL A 46 -6.87 -4.93 -6.95
N VAL A 47 -5.60 -4.61 -6.69
CA VAL A 47 -4.81 -5.24 -5.64
C VAL A 47 -4.29 -4.18 -4.69
N VAL A 48 -4.61 -4.33 -3.40
CA VAL A 48 -4.02 -3.52 -2.33
C VAL A 48 -2.91 -4.31 -1.65
N VAL A 49 -1.84 -3.62 -1.28
CA VAL A 49 -0.65 -4.18 -0.63
C VAL A 49 -0.35 -3.40 0.65
N ILE A 50 -0.04 -4.13 1.71
CA ILE A 50 0.58 -3.61 2.93
C ILE A 50 1.95 -4.27 3.05
N ALA A 51 3.01 -3.48 3.01
CA ALA A 51 4.38 -3.95 3.10
C ALA A 51 5.08 -3.39 4.34
N ILE A 52 5.83 -4.24 5.03
CA ILE A 52 6.61 -3.90 6.22
C ILE A 52 8.05 -4.24 5.89
N HIS A 53 8.84 -3.21 5.64
CA HIS A 53 10.24 -3.33 5.25
C HIS A 53 11.13 -2.99 6.44
N ARG A 54 11.93 -3.95 6.91
CA ARG A 54 13.00 -3.70 7.87
C ARG A 54 14.23 -3.25 7.11
N ILE A 55 14.68 -2.02 7.33
CA ILE A 55 15.78 -1.43 6.57
C ILE A 55 17.04 -2.29 6.70
N GLY A 56 17.63 -2.65 5.56
CA GLY A 56 18.81 -3.51 5.46
C GLY A 56 18.56 -5.01 5.66
N ASN A 57 17.33 -5.45 5.92
CA ASN A 57 17.02 -6.82 6.36
C ASN A 57 15.75 -7.42 5.71
N GLY A 58 15.36 -6.92 4.53
CA GLY A 58 14.19 -7.41 3.82
C GLY A 58 12.87 -7.07 4.52
N GLY A 59 11.78 -7.76 4.15
CA GLY A 59 10.46 -7.42 4.65
C GLY A 59 9.43 -8.50 4.44
N ILE A 60 8.23 -8.23 4.95
CA ILE A 60 7.03 -9.03 4.73
C ILE A 60 5.98 -8.17 4.06
N PHE A 61 5.06 -8.80 3.34
CA PHE A 61 3.91 -8.09 2.80
C PHE A 61 2.66 -8.96 2.78
N PHE A 62 1.55 -8.27 2.70
CA PHE A 62 0.20 -8.80 2.60
C PHE A 62 -0.48 -8.10 1.44
N TYR A 63 -1.32 -8.83 0.73
CA TYR A 63 -2.15 -8.24 -0.32
C TYR A 63 -3.56 -8.80 -0.28
N ASP A 64 -4.48 -8.07 -0.88
CA ASP A 64 -5.84 -8.53 -1.13
C ASP A 64 -6.26 -8.07 -2.53
N ALA A 65 -7.05 -8.90 -3.21
CA ALA A 65 -7.46 -8.66 -4.58
C ALA A 65 -8.98 -8.63 -4.68
N LYS A 66 -9.52 -7.66 -5.41
CA LYS A 66 -10.94 -7.55 -5.74
C LYS A 66 -11.15 -7.19 -7.20
N THR A 67 -12.35 -7.42 -7.69
CA THR A 67 -12.77 -7.02 -9.04
C THR A 67 -13.84 -5.94 -8.94
N VAL A 68 -13.77 -4.95 -9.83
CA VAL A 68 -14.74 -3.87 -9.93
C VAL A 68 -15.13 -3.64 -11.39
N LYS A 69 -16.20 -2.86 -11.62
CA LYS A 69 -16.58 -2.44 -12.96
C LYS A 69 -15.39 -1.76 -13.65
N LYS A 70 -15.24 -2.02 -14.95
CA LYS A 70 -14.11 -1.54 -15.74
C LYS A 70 -13.97 -0.02 -15.66
N ILE A 71 -12.79 0.46 -15.24
CA ILE A 71 -12.43 1.87 -15.12
C ILE A 71 -11.54 2.25 -16.30
N ASN A 72 -12.09 2.97 -17.29
CA ASN A 72 -11.37 3.28 -18.52
C ASN A 72 -10.49 4.54 -18.42
N ASN A 73 -10.82 5.45 -17.49
CA ASN A 73 -10.09 6.71 -17.33
C ASN A 73 -8.89 6.52 -16.40
N ILE A 74 -7.69 6.85 -16.87
CA ILE A 74 -6.43 6.69 -16.12
C ILE A 74 -6.42 7.56 -14.85
N SER A 75 -6.93 8.79 -14.92
CA SER A 75 -7.06 9.65 -13.74
C SER A 75 -7.98 9.02 -12.71
N GLN A 76 -9.15 8.53 -13.15
CA GLN A 76 -10.11 7.86 -12.26
C GLN A 76 -9.50 6.62 -11.61
N LYS A 77 -8.73 5.82 -12.36
CA LYS A 77 -7.98 4.67 -11.79
C LYS A 77 -7.03 5.13 -10.70
N LEU A 78 -6.23 6.16 -10.96
CA LEU A 78 -5.23 6.65 -10.02
C LEU A 78 -5.87 7.21 -8.73
N PHE A 79 -6.98 7.95 -8.85
CA PHE A 79 -7.75 8.39 -7.68
C PHE A 79 -8.37 7.22 -6.93
N TYR A 80 -8.89 6.21 -7.65
CA TYR A 80 -9.44 5.02 -7.04
C TYR A 80 -8.38 4.23 -6.26
N GLU A 81 -7.21 4.00 -6.85
CA GLU A 81 -6.05 3.37 -6.20
C GLU A 81 -5.60 4.14 -4.95
N THR A 82 -5.53 5.46 -5.06
CA THR A 82 -5.18 6.33 -3.92
C THR A 82 -6.21 6.23 -2.80
N SER A 83 -7.51 6.30 -3.12
CA SER A 83 -8.60 6.15 -2.14
C SER A 83 -8.50 4.82 -1.39
N ASN A 84 -8.32 3.71 -2.11
CA ASN A 84 -8.21 2.39 -1.48
C ASN A 84 -7.01 2.28 -0.56
N SER A 85 -5.89 2.90 -0.94
CA SER A 85 -4.68 2.93 -0.13
C SER A 85 -4.89 3.75 1.15
N LEU A 86 -5.58 4.88 1.07
CA LEU A 86 -5.92 5.71 2.23
C LEU A 86 -6.89 5.00 3.18
N ASP A 87 -7.94 4.35 2.67
CA ASP A 87 -8.91 3.62 3.50
C ASP A 87 -8.23 2.55 4.36
N ILE A 88 -7.29 1.79 3.77
CA ILE A 88 -6.52 0.79 4.47
C ILE A 88 -5.50 1.43 5.43
N ALA A 89 -4.84 2.51 5.03
CA ALA A 89 -3.87 3.20 5.88
C ALA A 89 -4.50 3.82 7.12
N MET A 90 -5.70 4.41 7.01
CA MET A 90 -6.46 4.93 8.17
C MET A 90 -6.78 3.82 9.16
N LYS A 91 -7.39 2.73 8.69
CA LYS A 91 -7.69 1.56 9.52
C LYS A 91 -6.44 0.96 10.17
N LEU A 92 -5.35 0.88 9.41
CA LEU A 92 -4.07 0.36 9.89
C LEU A 92 -3.47 1.28 10.95
N SER A 93 -3.45 2.60 10.72
CA SER A 93 -2.95 3.60 11.66
C SER A 93 -3.65 3.53 13.01
N GLU A 94 -4.98 3.53 13.03
CA GLU A 94 -5.78 3.37 14.26
C GLU A 94 -5.47 2.07 15.01
N THR A 95 -5.16 1.01 14.26
CA THR A 95 -4.83 -0.29 14.85
C THR A 95 -3.41 -0.29 15.42
N LEU A 96 -2.43 0.24 14.69
CA LEU A 96 -1.05 0.35 15.14
C LEU A 96 -0.92 1.24 16.39
N GLU A 97 -1.67 2.35 16.44
CA GLU A 97 -1.70 3.24 17.59
C GLU A 97 -2.23 2.52 18.85
N ARG A 98 -3.35 1.78 18.74
CA ARG A 98 -3.88 0.97 19.85
C ARG A 98 -2.90 -0.10 20.34
N GLU A 99 -2.11 -0.65 19.41
CA GLU A 99 -1.07 -1.64 19.70
C GLU A 99 0.26 -1.01 20.16
N LYS A 100 0.32 0.33 20.30
CA LYS A 100 1.50 1.11 20.68
C LYS A 100 2.71 0.89 19.76
N ILE A 101 2.43 0.76 18.46
CA ILE A 101 3.44 0.62 17.40
C ILE A 101 3.62 1.99 16.74
N ASP A 102 4.71 2.67 17.07
CA ASP A 102 5.00 4.03 16.62
C ASP A 102 5.82 4.05 15.32
N PHE A 103 5.19 3.65 14.21
CA PHE A 103 5.76 3.76 12.87
C PHE A 103 4.82 4.50 11.93
N GLY A 104 5.36 5.47 11.20
CA GLY A 104 4.63 6.18 10.15
C GLY A 104 4.26 5.26 8.98
N ILE A 105 3.15 5.58 8.31
CA ILE A 105 2.69 4.89 7.10
C ILE A 105 2.95 5.78 5.89
N SER A 106 3.59 5.21 4.86
CA SER A 106 3.76 5.84 3.56
C SER A 106 2.80 5.25 2.54
N ILE A 107 2.01 6.09 1.88
CA ILE A 107 1.20 5.70 0.73
C ILE A 107 2.08 5.68 -0.51
N HIS A 108 2.12 4.54 -1.18
CA HIS A 108 2.88 4.31 -2.40
C HIS A 108 1.93 4.44 -3.57
N VAL A 109 2.16 5.45 -4.41
CA VAL A 109 1.32 5.74 -5.58
C VAL A 109 2.06 5.33 -6.86
N ASP A 110 1.39 4.59 -7.75
CA ASP A 110 1.97 4.19 -9.05
C ASP A 110 2.02 5.33 -10.08
N ALA A 111 2.61 6.46 -9.69
CA ALA A 111 2.79 7.62 -10.54
C ALA A 111 4.29 7.93 -10.71
N GLY A 112 4.68 8.29 -11.92
CA GLY A 112 6.04 8.71 -12.25
C GLY A 112 6.07 10.12 -12.82
N LYS A 113 7.24 10.77 -12.77
CA LYS A 113 7.44 12.14 -13.29
C LYS A 113 7.24 12.29 -14.81
N LYS A 114 7.06 11.18 -15.54
CA LYS A 114 6.84 11.13 -16.98
C LYS A 114 5.53 10.41 -17.27
N GLY A 115 4.71 10.94 -18.19
CA GLY A 115 3.44 10.33 -18.61
C GLY A 115 2.21 11.14 -18.22
N GLN A 116 1.02 10.61 -18.54
CA GLN A 116 -0.25 11.31 -18.31
C GLN A 116 -0.58 11.50 -16.82
N THR A 117 -0.09 10.62 -15.95
CA THR A 117 -0.32 10.68 -14.50
C THR A 117 0.52 11.74 -13.80
N SER A 118 1.58 12.29 -14.42
CA SER A 118 2.46 13.25 -13.78
C SER A 118 1.76 14.56 -13.39
N LYS A 119 0.73 14.96 -14.16
CA LYS A 119 -0.08 16.15 -13.91
C LYS A 119 -0.94 16.02 -12.64
N LEU A 120 -1.25 14.78 -12.22
CA LEU A 120 -2.10 14.49 -11.07
C LEU A 120 -1.28 14.31 -9.78
N ILE A 121 0.05 14.15 -9.89
CA ILE A 121 0.93 13.92 -8.74
C ILE A 121 0.77 15.01 -7.66
N PRO A 122 0.80 16.32 -7.97
CA PRO A 122 0.68 17.34 -6.94
C PRO A 122 -0.64 17.25 -6.15
N GLU A 123 -1.74 16.96 -6.84
CA GLU A 123 -3.07 16.81 -6.24
C GLU A 123 -3.13 15.60 -5.32
N ILE A 124 -2.66 14.44 -5.80
CA ILE A 124 -2.64 13.20 -5.02
C ILE A 124 -1.71 13.31 -3.80
N VAL A 125 -0.52 13.89 -3.97
CA VAL A 125 0.41 14.12 -2.86
C VAL A 125 -0.22 15.07 -1.84
N GLY A 126 -0.89 16.14 -2.28
CA GLY A 126 -1.59 17.07 -1.41
C GLY A 126 -2.70 16.37 -0.61
N TRP A 127 -3.51 15.55 -1.28
CA TRP A 127 -4.57 14.77 -0.66
C TRP A 127 -4.03 13.81 0.41
N ILE A 128 -3.04 12.99 0.07
CA ILE A 128 -2.44 12.02 0.99
C ILE A 128 -1.86 12.71 2.23
N LYS A 129 -1.15 13.83 2.04
CA LYS A 129 -0.59 14.61 3.15
C LYS A 129 -1.66 15.25 4.02
N ALA A 130 -2.76 15.72 3.43
CA ALA A 130 -3.90 16.24 4.18
C ALA A 130 -4.56 15.17 5.07
N CYS A 131 -4.45 13.90 4.71
CA CYS A 131 -4.86 12.76 5.53
C CYS A 131 -3.82 12.34 6.60
N GLY A 132 -2.69 13.04 6.72
CA GLY A 132 -1.66 12.75 7.73
C GLY A 132 -0.65 11.67 7.35
N PHE A 133 -0.62 11.23 6.08
CA PHE A 133 0.30 10.20 5.62
C PHE A 133 1.44 10.75 4.76
N CYS A 134 2.57 10.05 4.77
CA CYS A 134 3.63 10.27 3.81
C CYS A 134 3.22 9.75 2.43
N CYS A 135 3.73 10.36 1.36
CA CYS A 135 3.48 9.92 -0.01
C CYS A 135 4.80 9.62 -0.71
N GLU A 136 4.93 8.41 -1.27
CA GLU A 136 6.04 7.98 -2.10
C GLU A 136 5.55 7.69 -3.52
N THR A 137 6.31 8.13 -4.51
CA THR A 137 6.04 7.92 -5.95
C THR A 137 7.22 7.20 -6.60
N LYS A 138 7.11 6.79 -7.87
CA LYS A 138 8.21 6.11 -8.57
C LYS A 138 9.48 6.98 -8.53
N PRO A 139 10.67 6.41 -8.21
CA PRO A 139 10.96 4.98 -8.11
C PRO A 139 10.78 4.36 -6.71
N ASN A 140 10.38 5.12 -5.69
CA ASN A 140 10.35 4.65 -4.30
C ASN A 140 9.04 3.90 -3.93
N SER A 141 8.02 3.97 -4.79
CA SER A 141 6.67 3.46 -4.56
C SER A 141 6.50 1.93 -4.69
N TYR A 142 7.43 1.12 -4.18
CA TYR A 142 7.51 -0.34 -4.43
C TYR A 142 6.23 -1.16 -4.10
N ALA A 143 5.46 -0.79 -3.07
CA ALA A 143 4.22 -1.49 -2.72
C ALA A 143 3.18 -1.45 -3.86
N ALA A 144 3.00 -0.29 -4.51
CA ALA A 144 2.14 -0.18 -5.69
C ALA A 144 2.87 -0.61 -6.98
N SER A 145 4.05 -0.04 -7.23
CA SER A 145 4.73 -0.15 -8.54
C SER A 145 5.42 -1.47 -8.82
N SER A 146 5.54 -2.35 -7.83
CA SER A 146 6.22 -3.64 -7.97
C SER A 146 5.41 -4.78 -7.38
N ILE A 147 4.99 -4.67 -6.11
CA ILE A 147 4.26 -5.75 -5.46
C ILE A 147 2.84 -5.83 -6.03
N ALA A 148 2.06 -4.75 -5.99
CA ALA A 148 0.68 -4.77 -6.47
C ALA A 148 0.61 -5.07 -7.98
N ASP A 149 1.44 -4.41 -8.81
CA ASP A 149 1.56 -4.67 -10.26
C ASP A 149 1.81 -6.16 -10.60
N ARG A 150 2.62 -6.86 -9.80
CA ARG A 150 2.85 -8.30 -10.00
C ARG A 150 1.58 -9.13 -9.82
N TYR A 151 0.70 -8.74 -8.90
CA TYR A 151 -0.51 -9.49 -8.56
C TYR A 151 -1.75 -9.01 -9.30
N THR A 152 -1.72 -7.84 -9.94
CA THR A 152 -2.80 -7.35 -10.82
C THR A 152 -2.76 -7.99 -12.20
N LYS A 153 -1.56 -8.35 -12.69
CA LYS A 153 -1.36 -9.09 -13.94
C LYS A 153 -1.96 -10.49 -13.93
#